data_AF-A0A435ELJ4-F1
#
_entry.id   AF-A0A435ELJ4-F1
#
_cell.length_a   1.000
_cell.length_b   1.000
_cell.length_c   1.000
_cell.angle_alpha   90.00
_cell.angle_beta   90.00
_cell.angle_gamma   90.00
#
_symmetry.space_group_name_H-M   'P 1'
#
loop_
_entity.id
_entity.type
_entity.pdbx_description
1 polymer ?
#
loop_
_entity_poly.entity_id
_entity_poly.type
_entity_poly.pdbx_seq_one_letter_code
_entity_poly.pdbx_strand_id
1 'polypeptide(L)' 'MASFGMKVIRGVFGAAEHVAPRLSGRAAFELFCRTPSVKALSDGERRAVERASAFMA' A
#
# COMPACT_ATOMS: atom_id res chain seq x y z
N MET A 1 -0.45 18.59 -37.12
CA MET A 1 -1.24 18.18 -35.95
C MET A 1 -0.86 16.75 -35.57
N ALA A 2 -0.58 16.47 -34.30
CA ALA A 2 -0.34 15.09 -33.87
C ALA A 2 -1.59 14.23 -34.11
N SER A 3 -1.39 13.02 -34.62
CA SER A 3 -2.44 12.01 -34.78
C SER A 3 -3.19 11.79 -33.46
N PHE A 4 -4.48 11.45 -33.55
CA PHE A 4 -5.31 11.13 -32.39
C PHE A 4 -4.65 10.09 -31.48
N GLY A 5 -4.08 9.03 -32.06
CA GLY A 5 -3.37 7.99 -31.30
C GLY A 5 -2.19 8.57 -30.49
N MET A 6 -1.45 9.52 -31.06
CA MET A 6 -0.31 10.13 -30.37
C MET A 6 -0.75 11.06 -29.23
N LYS A 7 -1.92 11.70 -29.34
CA LYS A 7 -2.51 12.47 -28.24
C LYS A 7 -2.96 11.57 -27.09
N VAL A 8 -3.55 10.41 -27.41
CA VAL A 8 -3.97 9.41 -26.42
C VAL A 8 -2.75 8.88 -25.65
N ILE A 9 -1.70 8.45 -26.35
CA ILE A 9 -0.48 7.93 -25.71
C ILE A 9 0.14 8.98 -24.77
N ARG A 10 0.26 10.24 -25.20
CA ARG A 10 0.74 11.32 -24.34
C ARG A 10 -0.14 11.55 -23.11
N GLY A 11 -1.46 11.49 -23.28
CA GLY A 11 -2.41 11.65 -22.17
C GLY A 11 -2.27 10.54 -21.13
N VAL A 12 -2.16 9.29 -21.58
CA VAL A 12 -1.99 8.12 -20.70
C VAL A 12 -0.66 8.19 -19.94
N PHE A 13 0.45 8.47 -20.62
CA PHE A 13 1.75 8.59 -19.96
C PHE A 13 1.78 9.75 -18.96
N GLY A 14 1.22 10.91 -19.30
CA GLY A 14 1.17 12.05 -18.37
C GLY A 14 0.32 11.76 -17.12
N ALA A 15 -0.79 11.02 -17.26
CA ALA A 15 -1.58 10.58 -16.11
C ALA A 15 -0.84 9.50 -15.30
N ALA A 16 -0.17 8.56 -15.97
CA ALA A 16 0.59 7.50 -15.34
C ALA A 16 1.77 8.06 -14.52
N GLU A 17 2.47 9.10 -14.99
CA GLU A 17 3.54 9.75 -14.23
C GLU A 17 3.08 10.35 -12.89
N HIS A 18 1.81 10.73 -12.76
CA HIS A 18 1.27 11.26 -11.51
C HIS A 18 0.85 10.16 -10.52
N VAL A 19 0.41 9.02 -11.04
CA VAL A 19 -0.13 7.92 -10.24
C VAL A 19 0.95 6.89 -9.89
N ALA A 20 1.87 6.63 -10.82
CA ALA A 20 2.93 5.64 -10.68
C ALA A 20 3.81 5.87 -9.45
N PRO A 21 4.28 7.09 -9.10
CA PRO A 21 5.14 7.29 -7.93
C PRO A 21 4.47 6.92 -6.60
N ARG A 22 3.17 7.21 -6.47
CA ARG A 22 2.41 6.91 -5.25
C ARG A 22 2.09 5.43 -5.13
N LEU A 23 1.73 4.80 -6.25
CA LEU A 23 1.47 3.36 -6.29
C LEU A 23 2.76 2.55 -6.10
N SER A 24 3.81 2.88 -6.84
CA SER A 24 5.09 2.19 -6.77
C SER A 24 5.77 2.39 -5.42
N GLY A 25 5.70 3.60 -4.84
CA GLY A 25 6.21 3.87 -3.50
C GLY A 25 5.49 3.05 -2.43
N ARG A 26 4.15 2.95 -2.51
CA ARG A 26 3.37 2.13 -1.59
C ARG A 26 3.65 0.64 -1.76
N ALA A 27 3.70 0.15 -3.00
CA ALA A 27 4.01 -1.24 -3.30
C ALA A 27 5.43 -1.62 -2.86
N ALA A 28 6.43 -0.77 -3.14
CA ALA A 28 7.81 -0.98 -2.71
C ALA A 28 7.93 -0.93 -1.17
N PHE A 29 7.23 -0.01 -0.51
CA PHE A 29 7.16 0.03 0.94
C PHE A 29 6.58 -1.29 1.50
N GLU A 30 5.46 -1.76 0.98
CA GLU A 30 4.85 -3.02 1.43
C GLU A 30 5.73 -4.25 1.16
N LEU A 31 6.45 -4.27 0.03
CA LEU A 31 7.31 -5.39 -0.35
C LEU A 31 8.62 -5.45 0.46
N PHE A 32 9.19 -4.28 0.78
CA PHE A 32 10.55 -4.20 1.34
C PHE A 32 10.60 -3.69 2.78
N CYS A 33 9.64 -2.89 3.25
CA CYS A 33 9.64 -2.44 4.63
C CYS A 33 9.29 -3.62 5.53
N ARG A 34 10.31 -4.06 6.29
CA ARG A 34 10.19 -5.05 7.36
C ARG A 34 9.59 -4.48 8.64
N THR A 35 9.25 -3.20 8.68
CA THR A 35 8.60 -2.60 9.85
C THR A 35 7.27 -3.32 10.06
N PRO A 36 7.09 -4.04 11.18
CA PRO A 36 5.84 -4.72 11.45
C PRO A 36 4.72 -3.69 11.45
N SER A 37 3.60 -4.02 10.82
CA SER A 37 2.41 -3.18 10.88
C SER A 37 2.05 -2.92 12.34
N VAL A 38 1.85 -1.65 12.71
CA VAL A 38 1.42 -1.27 14.08
C VAL A 38 0.09 -1.94 14.46
N LYS A 39 -0.69 -2.36 13.45
CA LYS A 39 -1.96 -3.09 13.63
C LYS A 39 -1.80 -4.61 13.61
N ALA A 40 -0.62 -5.12 13.25
CA ALA A 40 -0.34 -6.55 13.26
C ALA A 40 0.23 -6.93 14.62
N LEU A 41 -0.63 -7.52 15.45
CA LEU A 41 -0.20 -8.19 16.67
C LEU A 41 0.69 -9.38 16.28
N SER A 42 1.86 -9.48 16.90
CA SER A 42 2.63 -10.72 16.87
C SER A 42 1.83 -11.87 17.48
N ASP A 43 2.20 -13.12 17.20
CA ASP A 43 1.50 -14.28 17.75
C ASP A 43 1.48 -14.29 19.29
N GLY A 44 2.52 -13.75 19.92
CA GLY A 44 2.59 -13.59 21.38
C GLY A 44 1.58 -12.55 21.89
N GLU A 45 1.54 -11.37 21.25
CA GLU A 45 0.63 -10.29 21.62
C GLU A 45 -0.83 -10.68 21.34
N ARG A 46 -1.09 -11.39 20.23
CA ARG A 46 -2.42 -11.92 19.90
C ARG A 46 -2.94 -12.84 21.00
N ARG A 47 -2.11 -13.78 21.47
CA ARG A 47 -2.45 -14.67 22.58
C ARG A 47 -2.66 -13.93 23.89
N ALA A 48 -1.87 -12.88 24.15
CA ALA A 48 -2.03 -12.06 25.35
C ALA A 48 -3.36 -11.29 25.33
N VAL A 49 -3.72 -10.67 24.20
CA VAL A 49 -5.00 -9.97 24.01
C VAL A 49 -6.19 -10.94 24.11
N GLU A 50 -6.10 -12.12 23.50
CA GLU A 50 -7.14 -13.16 23.60
C GLU A 50 -7.38 -13.59 25.04
N ARG A 51 -6.31 -13.83 25.81
CA ARG A 51 -6.41 -14.16 27.25
C ARG A 51 -6.98 -13.01 28.08
N ALA A 52 -6.60 -11.78 27.76
CA ALA A 52 -7.11 -10.59 28.42
C ALA A 52 -8.57 -10.28 28.07
N SER A 53 -9.07 -10.72 26.91
CA SER A 53 -10.43 -10.42 26.45
C SER A 53 -11.52 -10.87 27.43
N ALA A 54 -11.31 -12.00 28.12
CA ALA A 54 -12.22 -12.51 29.15
C ALA A 54 -12.30 -11.61 30.40
N PHE A 55 -11.29 -10.76 30.63
CA PHE A 55 -11.22 -9.82 31.76
C PHE A 55 -11.60 -8.38 31.38
N MET A 56 -11.68 -8.08 30.08
CA MET A 56 -12.05 -6.75 29.56
C MET A 56 -13.54 -6.61 29.22
N ALA A 57 -14.33 -7.67 29.39
CA ALA A 57 -15.77 -7.70 29.17
C ALA A 57 -16.55 -7.04 30.32
#